data_AF-A0AAD8DT24-F1
#
_entry.id   AF-A0AAD8DT24-F1
#
_cell.length_a   1.000
_cell.length_b   1.000
_cell.length_c   1.000
_cell.angle_alpha   90.00
_cell.angle_beta   90.00
_cell.angle_gamma   90.00
#
_symmetry.space_group_name_H-M   'P 1'
#
loop_
_entity.id
_entity.type
_entity.pdbx_description
1 polymer ?
#
loop_
_entity_poly.entity_id
_entity_poly.type
_entity_poly.pdbx_seq_one_letter_code
_entity_poly.pdbx_strand_id
1 'polypeptide(L)'
;MTKCDICNKGITNRAPGLECRSCAKTVHASKTCSGLTAKQLSALRNADSLDWICDECTQNSPNRKSSFFVPDEEEEEEEGHWPTFHQ
;
A
#
# COMPACT_ATOMS: atom_id res chain seq x y z
N MET A 1 -10.41 -9.09 25.85
CA MET A 1 -9.77 -9.78 24.71
C MET A 1 -10.41 -9.26 23.44
N THR A 2 -9.65 -8.57 22.59
CA THR A 2 -10.19 -7.97 21.36
C THR A 2 -10.54 -9.07 20.35
N LYS A 3 -11.68 -8.93 19.67
CA LYS A 3 -12.14 -9.85 18.63
C LYS A 3 -11.97 -9.21 17.26
N CYS A 4 -11.77 -10.04 16.25
CA CYS A 4 -11.75 -9.60 14.86
C CYS A 4 -13.19 -9.33 14.39
N ASP A 5 -13.45 -8.13 13.88
CA ASP A 5 -14.77 -7.70 13.39
C ASP A 5 -15.25 -8.45 12.13
N ILE A 6 -14.37 -9.21 11.47
CA ILE A 6 -14.71 -9.97 10.25
C ILE A 6 -15.04 -11.42 10.56
N CYS A 7 -14.16 -12.12 11.29
CA CYS A 7 -14.34 -13.56 11.55
C CYS A 7 -14.82 -13.88 12.97
N ASN A 8 -15.01 -12.87 13.82
CA ASN A 8 -15.44 -12.99 15.23
C ASN A 8 -14.52 -13.83 16.14
N LYS A 9 -13.34 -14.23 15.67
CA LYS A 9 -12.34 -14.96 16.46
C LYS A 9 -11.46 -13.99 17.25
N GLY A 10 -10.87 -14.49 18.35
CA GLY A 10 -9.98 -13.71 19.20
C GLY A 10 -8.69 -13.29 18.49
N ILE A 11 -8.23 -12.08 18.76
CA ILE A 11 -6.91 -11.59 18.37
C ILE A 11 -5.91 -12.01 19.44
N THR A 12 -4.77 -12.56 19.02
CA THR A 12 -3.74 -13.11 19.91
C THR A 12 -2.34 -12.77 19.39
N ASN A 13 -1.30 -12.99 20.19
CA ASN A 13 0.08 -12.80 19.74
C ASN A 13 0.44 -13.65 18.50
N ARG A 14 -0.20 -14.82 18.34
CA ARG A 14 0.00 -15.71 17.17
C ARG A 14 -0.82 -15.28 15.95
N ALA A 15 -1.91 -14.56 16.18
CA ALA A 15 -2.81 -14.04 15.15
C ALA A 15 -3.10 -12.55 15.46
N PRO A 16 -2.13 -11.66 15.17
CA PRO A 16 -2.20 -10.26 15.58
C PRO A 16 -3.28 -9.50 14.81
N GLY A 17 -3.68 -8.36 15.37
CA GLY A 17 -4.71 -7.48 14.81
C GLY A 17 -4.14 -6.29 14.05
N LEU A 18 -4.99 -5.67 13.25
CA LEU A 18 -4.83 -4.34 12.69
C LEU A 18 -6.05 -3.51 13.06
N GLU A 19 -5.82 -2.26 13.43
CA GLU A 19 -6.88 -1.30 13.74
C GLU A 19 -6.97 -0.28 12.61
N CYS A 20 -8.19 -0.04 12.11
CA CYS A 20 -8.44 0.95 11.08
C CYS A 20 -8.33 2.36 11.67
N ARG A 21 -7.44 3.20 11.13
CA ARG A 21 -7.26 4.59 11.58
C ARG A 21 -8.55 5.43 11.55
N SER A 22 -9.46 5.13 10.61
CA SER A 22 -10.65 5.96 10.39
C SER A 22 -11.87 5.56 11.22
N CYS A 23 -12.07 4.27 11.50
CA CYS A 23 -13.28 3.78 12.19
C CYS A 23 -12.99 2.93 13.42
N ALA A 24 -11.71 2.77 13.80
CA ALA A 24 -11.24 1.94 14.90
C ALA A 24 -11.66 0.45 14.83
N LYS A 25 -12.16 -0.01 13.67
CA LYS A 25 -12.47 -1.43 13.43
C LYS A 25 -11.19 -2.25 13.54
N THR A 26 -11.24 -3.35 14.28
CA THR A 26 -10.10 -4.23 14.51
C THR A 26 -10.29 -5.56 13.79
N VAL A 27 -9.35 -5.92 12.92
CA VAL A 27 -9.40 -7.17 12.14
C VAL A 27 -8.08 -7.93 12.27
N HIS A 28 -8.04 -9.21 11.88
CA HIS A 28 -6.76 -9.92 11.84
C HIS A 28 -5.83 -9.34 10.78
N ALA A 29 -4.54 -9.27 11.10
CA ALA A 29 -3.45 -8.97 10.20
C ALA A 29 -3.22 -10.14 9.22
N SER A 30 -4.22 -10.43 8.38
CA SER A 30 -4.22 -11.55 7.44
C SER A 30 -4.93 -11.16 6.14
N LYS A 31 -4.55 -11.81 5.04
CA LYS A 31 -5.20 -11.61 3.74
C LYS A 31 -6.72 -11.83 3.78
N THR A 32 -7.20 -12.74 4.62
CA THR A 32 -8.63 -13.07 4.73
C THR A 32 -9.45 -11.99 5.45
N CYS A 33 -8.85 -11.24 6.37
CA CYS A 33 -9.56 -10.23 7.15
C CYS A 33 -9.19 -8.82 6.70
N SER A 34 -7.90 -8.47 6.65
CA SER A 34 -7.49 -7.13 6.23
C SER A 34 -7.31 -6.95 4.72
N GLY A 35 -7.33 -8.03 3.93
CA GLY A 35 -7.03 -7.99 2.49
C GLY A 35 -5.54 -7.84 2.17
N LEU A 36 -4.68 -7.64 3.17
CA LEU A 36 -3.25 -7.38 2.97
C LEU A 36 -2.46 -8.68 2.81
N THR A 37 -1.52 -8.67 1.87
CA THR A 37 -0.52 -9.74 1.70
C THR A 37 0.52 -9.71 2.82
N ALA A 38 1.24 -10.82 3.01
CA ALA A 38 2.33 -10.90 3.99
C ALA A 38 3.39 -9.79 3.76
N LYS A 39 3.72 -9.47 2.51
CA LYS A 39 4.68 -8.40 2.19
C LYS A 39 4.17 -7.02 2.62
N GLN A 40 2.91 -6.71 2.37
CA GLN A 40 2.28 -5.45 2.77
C GLN A 40 2.18 -5.35 4.31
N LEU A 41 1.83 -6.45 4.97
CA LEU A 41 1.80 -6.52 6.44
C LEU A 41 3.18 -6.29 7.05
N SER A 42 4.22 -6.88 6.47
CA SER A 42 5.59 -6.62 6.90
C SER A 42 5.98 -5.16 6.67
N ALA A 43 5.66 -4.58 5.52
CA ALA A 43 5.94 -3.16 5.27
C ALA A 43 5.23 -2.25 6.29
N LEU A 44 3.95 -2.49 6.54
CA LEU A 44 3.15 -1.74 7.51
C LEU A 44 3.72 -1.84 8.94
N ARG A 45 4.21 -3.01 9.35
CA ARG A 45 4.82 -3.20 10.68
C ARG A 45 6.17 -2.51 10.86
N ASN A 46 6.93 -2.36 9.77
CA ASN A 46 8.27 -1.79 9.82
C ASN A 46 8.30 -0.28 9.51
N ALA A 47 7.15 0.31 9.17
CA ALA A 47 7.05 1.72 8.83
C ALA A 47 6.07 2.43 9.77
N ASP A 48 6.60 3.25 10.68
CA ASP A 48 5.79 4.05 11.62
C ASP A 48 4.92 5.12 10.93
N SER A 49 5.22 5.45 9.67
CA SER A 49 4.49 6.45 8.88
C SER A 49 3.30 5.88 8.10
N LEU A 50 3.12 4.56 8.10
CA LEU A 50 2.05 3.91 7.36
C LEU A 50 0.90 3.53 8.28
N ASP A 51 -0.28 4.07 7.97
CA ASP A 51 -1.52 3.67 8.62
C ASP A 51 -2.34 2.74 7.73
N TRP A 52 -3.08 1.83 8.37
CA TRP A 52 -4.05 1.01 7.67
C TRP A 52 -5.46 1.60 7.80
N ILE A 53 -6.16 1.60 6.67
CA ILE A 53 -7.57 2.00 6.56
C ILE A 53 -8.30 0.78 5.99
N CYS A 54 -9.44 0.42 6.59
CA CYS A 54 -10.24 -0.69 6.10
C CYS A 54 -10.87 -0.37 4.75
N ASP A 55 -11.35 -1.41 4.05
CA ASP A 55 -11.93 -1.26 2.73
C ASP A 55 -13.14 -0.31 2.71
N GLU A 56 -14.05 -0.44 3.69
CA GLU A 56 -15.22 0.44 3.83
C GLU A 56 -14.83 1.93 3.94
N CYS A 57 -13.84 2.24 4.77
CA CYS A 57 -13.35 3.62 4.92
C CYS A 57 -12.58 4.10 3.69
N THR A 58 -11.89 3.19 2.99
CA THR A 58 -11.18 3.50 1.75
C THR A 58 -12.16 3.85 0.63
N GLN A 59 -13.28 3.14 0.53
CA GLN A 59 -14.33 3.41 -0.45
C GLN A 59 -15.10 4.70 -0.15
N ASN A 60 -15.34 4.99 1.14
CA ASN A 60 -16.05 6.20 1.56
C ASN A 60 -15.17 7.46 1.64
N SER A 61 -13.87 7.34 1.36
CA SER A 61 -12.96 8.47 1.43
C SER A 61 -13.06 9.35 0.18
N PRO A 62 -13.38 10.66 0.31
CA PRO A 62 -13.48 11.58 -0.82
C PRO A 62 -12.13 11.90 -1.49
N ASN A 63 -11.00 11.47 -0.88
CA ASN A 63 -9.65 11.79 -1.33
C ASN A 63 -8.93 10.60 -1.98
N ARG A 64 -9.61 9.82 -2.82
CA ARG A 64 -8.98 8.74 -3.59
C ARG A 64 -8.17 9.32 -4.76
N LYS A 65 -7.14 10.11 -4.48
CA LYS A 65 -6.17 10.61 -5.47
C LYS A 65 -5.00 9.64 -5.54
N SER A 66 -5.14 8.60 -6.34
CA SER A 66 -3.98 7.89 -6.88
C SER A 66 -3.64 8.50 -8.23
N SER A 67 -2.51 9.21 -8.31
CA SER A 67 -1.85 9.52 -9.57
C SER A 67 -0.50 8.82 -9.55
N PHE A 68 -0.37 7.79 -10.38
CA PHE A 68 0.92 7.29 -10.79
C PHE A 68 1.24 8.00 -12.11
N PHE A 69 2.34 8.76 -12.12
CA PHE A 69 2.84 9.41 -13.32
C PHE A 69 4.14 8.71 -13.74
N VAL A 70 4.20 8.33 -15.02
CA VAL A 70 5.39 7.83 -15.70
C VAL A 70 5.85 8.98 -16.61
N PRO A 71 7.06 9.52 -16.46
CA PRO A 71 7.59 10.53 -17.38
C PRO A 71 7.65 9.95 -18.79
N ASP A 72 7.32 10.75 -19.81
CA ASP A 72 7.59 10.39 -21.19
C ASP A 72 9.08 10.09 -21.32
N GLU A 73 9.40 8.87 -21.77
CA GLU A 73 10.75 8.45 -22.07
C GLU A 73 11.32 9.42 -23.11
N GLU A 74 12.56 9.88 -22.87
CA GLU A 74 13.33 10.78 -23.72
C GLU A 74 13.10 10.45 -25.21
N GLU A 75 12.78 11.47 -26.02
CA GLU A 75 12.77 11.37 -27.48
C GLU A 75 14.03 10.61 -27.93
N GLU A 76 13.86 9.39 -28.44
CA GLU A 76 14.87 8.76 -29.29
C GLU A 76 14.95 9.60 -30.58
N GLU A 77 15.69 10.72 -30.54
CA GLU A 77 16.16 11.38 -31.75
C GLU A 77 17.27 10.52 -32.37
N GLU A 78 16.87 9.79 -33.40
CA GLU A 78 17.68 9.10 -34.40
C GLU A 78 18.84 9.99 -34.93
N GLU A 79 20.06 9.41 -34.94
CA GLU A 79 21.13 9.63 -35.94
C GLU A 79 21.69 11.06 -36.14
N GLY A 80 22.74 11.39 -35.37
CA GLY A 80 23.62 12.54 -35.59
C GLY A 80 25.10 12.15 -35.70
N HIS A 81 25.50 11.56 -36.82
CA HIS A 81 26.90 11.33 -37.19
C HIS A 81 27.67 12.65 -37.32
N TRP A 82 28.37 13.08 -36.28
CA TRP A 82 29.37 14.14 -36.34
C TRP A 82 30.62 13.69 -37.11
N PRO A 83 31.00 14.35 -38.22
CA PRO A 83 32.34 14.14 -38.79
C PRO A 83 33.36 14.74 -37.82
N THR A 84 34.29 13.91 -37.34
CA THR A 84 35.44 14.37 -36.57
C THR A 84 36.37 15.18 -37.48
N PHE A 85 36.36 16.50 -37.35
CA PHE A 85 37.34 17.36 -38.00
C PHE A 85 38.63 17.36 -37.16
N HIS A 86 39.65 16.63 -37.60
CA HIS A 86 41.02 16.80 -37.11
C HIS A 86 41.79 17.68 -38.10
N GLN A 87 42.61 18.57 -37.51
CA GLN A 87 43.58 19.47 -38.17
C GLN A 87 44.49 18.77 -39.17
#